data_AF-A0A1M3N9A3-F1
#
_entry.id   AF-A0A1M3N9A3-F1
#
_cell.length_a   1.000
_cell.length_b   1.000
_cell.length_c   1.000
_cell.angle_alpha   90.00
_cell.angle_beta   90.00
_cell.angle_gamma   90.00
#
_symmetry.space_group_name_H-M   'P 1'
#
loop_
_entity.id
_entity.type
_entity.pdbx_description
1 polymer ?
#
loop_
_entity_poly.entity_id
_entity_poly.type
_entity_poly.pdbx_seq_one_letter_code
_entity_poly.pdbx_strand_id
1 'polypeptide(L)'
;MSGRLPPVLVHHPHVEVRDDLLGGSPVVRGTRVPVRRLWAWHRKGVSVETLVKRYPTLGWAKVLGGLAFAYDNEELVEADLDRERALLEAEPERVPGRMDQTSLPFAKKPL
;
A
#
# COMPACT_ATOMS: atom_id res chain seq x y z
N MET A 1 5.77 9.48 -15.61
CA MET A 1 4.34 9.69 -15.90
C MET A 1 3.56 8.77 -14.98
N SER A 2 2.84 9.28 -13.98
CA SER A 2 1.97 8.42 -13.16
C SER A 2 0.81 7.96 -14.05
N GLY A 3 0.96 6.77 -14.64
CA GLY A 3 -0.07 6.17 -15.46
C GLY A 3 -1.31 5.91 -14.62
N ARG A 4 -2.48 6.24 -15.17
CA ARG A 4 -3.76 5.78 -14.64
C ARG A 4 -3.71 4.25 -14.59
N LEU A 5 -4.12 3.68 -13.45
CA LEU A 5 -4.19 2.23 -13.30
C LEU A 5 -5.24 1.63 -14.26
N PRO A 6 -5.09 0.35 -14.66
CA PRO A 6 -6.12 -0.37 -15.38
C PRO A 6 -7.49 -0.30 -14.66
N PRO A 7 -8.61 -0.42 -15.38
CA PRO A 7 -9.92 -0.44 -14.75
C PRO A 7 -10.11 -1.70 -13.89
N VAL A 8 -11.01 -1.62 -12.92
CA VAL A 8 -11.48 -2.79 -12.16
C VAL A 8 -12.39 -3.63 -13.07
N LEU A 9 -12.07 -4.91 -13.22
CA LEU A 9 -12.86 -5.89 -13.96
C LEU A 9 -13.98 -6.49 -13.09
N VAL A 10 -13.67 -6.84 -11.84
CA VAL A 10 -14.62 -7.44 -10.90
C VAL A 10 -14.56 -6.75 -9.54
N HIS A 11 -15.70 -6.24 -9.09
CA HIS A 11 -15.84 -5.59 -7.79
C HIS A 11 -16.01 -6.62 -6.67
N HIS A 12 -15.39 -6.35 -5.53
CA HIS A 12 -15.49 -7.17 -4.32
C HIS A 12 -15.98 -6.36 -3.12
N PRO A 13 -16.79 -6.92 -2.22
CA PRO A 13 -17.41 -6.18 -1.12
C PRO A 13 -16.40 -5.58 -0.13
N HIS A 14 -15.24 -6.23 0.03
CA HIS A 14 -14.19 -5.83 0.97
C HIS A 14 -13.12 -4.92 0.37
N VAL A 15 -13.24 -4.52 -0.90
CA VAL A 15 -12.27 -3.66 -1.58
C VAL A 15 -12.96 -2.39 -2.07
N GLU A 16 -12.29 -1.26 -1.90
CA GLU A 16 -12.70 0.02 -2.45
C GLU A 16 -11.57 0.64 -3.27
N VAL A 17 -11.93 1.30 -4.36
CA VAL A 17 -11.02 2.01 -5.26
C VAL A 17 -11.53 3.43 -5.36
N ARG A 18 -10.71 4.40 -4.98
CA ARG A 18 -11.05 5.82 -5.02
C ARG A 18 -9.84 6.64 -5.44
N ASP A 19 -10.04 7.61 -6.32
CA ASP A 19 -8.93 8.44 -6.83
C ASP A 19 -8.25 9.26 -5.72
N ASP A 20 -8.99 9.64 -4.68
CA ASP A 20 -8.48 10.38 -3.53
C ASP A 20 -7.79 9.51 -2.48
N LEU A 21 -7.81 8.18 -2.64
CA LEU A 21 -7.21 7.22 -1.72
C LEU A 21 -6.04 6.51 -2.38
N LEU A 22 -4.82 6.82 -1.92
CA LEU A 22 -3.57 6.23 -2.44
C LEU A 22 -3.47 6.33 -3.99
N GLY A 23 -3.98 7.43 -4.55
CA GLY A 23 -3.92 7.69 -5.99
C GLY A 23 -4.66 6.65 -6.83
N GLY A 24 -5.81 6.15 -6.37
CA GLY A 24 -6.60 5.16 -7.08
C GLY A 24 -6.16 3.71 -6.87
N SER A 25 -5.24 3.42 -5.94
CA SER A 25 -4.92 2.03 -5.58
C SER A 25 -6.15 1.32 -4.99
N PRO A 26 -6.36 0.03 -5.28
CA PRO A 26 -7.33 -0.79 -4.56
C PRO A 26 -6.93 -0.94 -3.09
N VAL A 27 -7.85 -0.62 -2.18
CA VAL A 27 -7.65 -0.65 -0.73
C VAL A 27 -8.69 -1.53 -0.07
N VAL A 28 -8.26 -2.27 0.95
CA VAL A 28 -9.16 -3.05 1.79
C VAL A 28 -10.06 -2.11 2.61
N ARG A 29 -11.38 -2.24 2.44
CA ARG A 29 -12.39 -1.31 2.96
C ARG A 29 -12.23 -1.01 4.45
N GLY A 30 -12.27 0.29 4.77
CA GLY A 30 -12.16 0.78 6.14
C GLY A 30 -10.74 0.66 6.71
N THR A 31 -9.75 0.52 5.85
CA THR A 31 -8.32 0.49 6.21
C THR A 31 -7.53 1.34 5.21
N ARG A 32 -6.22 1.46 5.43
CA ARG A 32 -5.28 1.99 4.42
C ARG A 32 -4.33 0.91 3.90
N VAL A 33 -4.74 -0.36 3.99
CA VAL A 33 -3.94 -1.49 3.51
C VAL A 33 -4.27 -1.71 2.03
N PRO A 34 -3.34 -1.43 1.10
CA PRO A 34 -3.59 -1.63 -0.31
C PRO A 34 -3.56 -3.12 -0.66
N VAL A 35 -4.43 -3.54 -1.58
CA VAL A 35 -4.55 -4.95 -1.99
C VAL A 35 -3.23 -5.49 -2.54
N ARG A 36 -2.49 -4.66 -3.28
CA ARG A 36 -1.14 -4.99 -3.78
C ARG A 36 -0.18 -5.48 -2.69
N ARG A 37 -0.31 -5.03 -1.42
CA ARG A 37 0.52 -5.56 -0.32
C ARG A 37 0.13 -6.99 0.06
N LEU A 38 -1.15 -7.31 0.14
CA LEU A 38 -1.60 -8.68 0.38
C LEU A 38 -1.15 -9.59 -0.76
N TRP A 39 -1.35 -9.13 -2.00
CA TRP A 39 -0.94 -9.84 -3.20
C TRP A 39 0.57 -10.11 -3.26
N ALA A 40 1.42 -9.11 -3.06
CA ALA A 40 2.88 -9.27 -3.11
C ALA A 40 3.41 -10.30 -2.11
N TRP A 41 2.84 -10.37 -0.91
CA TRP A 41 3.22 -11.38 0.08
C TRP A 41 2.71 -12.78 -0.30
N HIS A 42 1.46 -12.87 -0.75
CA HIS A 42 0.86 -14.12 -1.22
C HIS A 42 1.66 -14.73 -2.39
N ARG A 43 2.06 -13.90 -3.37
CA ARG A 43 2.90 -14.32 -4.51
C ARG A 43 4.31 -14.75 -4.11
N LYS A 44 4.79 -14.37 -2.92
CA LYS A 44 6.04 -14.87 -2.32
C LYS A 44 5.86 -16.15 -1.50
N GLY A 45 4.68 -16.77 -1.55
CA GLY A 45 4.38 -18.02 -0.84
C GLY A 45 4.00 -17.84 0.63
N VAL A 46 3.71 -16.61 1.08
CA VAL A 46 3.22 -16.38 2.45
C VAL A 46 1.79 -16.90 2.57
N SER A 47 1.54 -17.75 3.57
CA SER A 47 0.22 -18.33 3.79
C SER A 47 -0.83 -17.29 4.22
N VAL A 48 -2.11 -17.60 3.98
CA VAL A 48 -3.22 -16.74 4.38
C VAL A 48 -3.28 -16.59 5.90
N GLU A 49 -3.03 -17.66 6.68
CA GLU A 49 -2.97 -17.57 8.15
C GLU A 49 -1.94 -16.53 8.59
N THR A 50 -0.79 -16.51 7.91
CA THR A 50 0.31 -15.58 8.22
C THR A 50 -0.06 -14.15 7.84
N LEU A 51 -0.77 -13.94 6.73
CA LEU A 51 -1.31 -12.64 6.35
C LEU A 51 -2.32 -12.12 7.37
N VAL A 52 -3.26 -12.97 7.84
CA VAL A 52 -4.24 -12.58 8.86
C VAL A 52 -3.55 -12.21 10.17
N LYS A 53 -2.52 -12.96 10.58
CA LYS A 53 -1.71 -12.63 11.77
C LYS A 53 -0.94 -11.31 11.61
N ARG A 54 -0.43 -11.01 10.41
CA ARG A 54 0.29 -9.77 10.09
C ARG A 54 -0.64 -8.56 10.04
N TYR A 55 -1.90 -8.77 9.62
CA TYR A 55 -2.92 -7.74 9.50
C TYR A 55 -4.13 -8.06 10.39
N PRO A 56 -3.97 -8.04 11.72
CA PRO A 56 -5.01 -8.50 12.66
C PRO A 56 -6.29 -7.67 12.56
N THR A 57 -6.20 -6.40 12.16
CA THR A 57 -7.35 -5.50 11.97
C THR A 57 -8.17 -5.80 10.72
N LEU A 58 -7.64 -6.56 9.75
CA LEU A 58 -8.37 -6.96 8.55
C LEU A 58 -9.26 -8.17 8.83
N GLY A 59 -8.76 -9.14 9.59
CA GLY A 59 -9.42 -10.42 9.81
C GLY A 59 -9.51 -11.28 8.53
N TRP A 60 -10.02 -12.50 8.67
CA TRP A 60 -10.07 -13.50 7.61
C TRP A 60 -10.83 -13.05 6.37
N ALA A 61 -12.06 -12.55 6.55
CA ALA A 61 -12.94 -12.19 5.43
C ALA A 61 -12.33 -11.11 4.53
N LYS A 62 -11.70 -10.09 5.10
CA LYS A 62 -11.08 -9.02 4.30
C LYS A 62 -9.77 -9.45 3.65
N VAL A 63 -8.97 -10.30 4.31
CA VAL A 63 -7.75 -10.84 3.68
C VAL A 63 -8.11 -11.72 2.50
N LEU A 64 -9.02 -12.68 2.69
CA LEU A 64 -9.49 -13.56 1.61
C LEU A 64 -10.17 -12.77 0.51
N GLY A 65 -11.03 -11.81 0.85
CA GLY A 65 -11.69 -10.94 -0.13
C GLY A 65 -10.72 -10.05 -0.90
N GLY A 66 -9.65 -9.58 -0.25
CA GLY A 66 -8.57 -8.84 -0.92
C GLY A 66 -7.79 -9.72 -1.91
N LEU A 67 -7.51 -10.97 -1.56
CA LEU A 67 -6.86 -11.92 -2.47
C LEU A 67 -7.78 -12.35 -3.62
N ALA A 68 -9.07 -12.60 -3.35
CA ALA A 68 -10.05 -12.90 -4.38
C ALA A 68 -10.16 -11.74 -5.38
N PHE A 69 -10.25 -10.50 -4.89
CA PHE A 69 -10.17 -9.32 -5.75
C PHE A 69 -8.91 -9.30 -6.59
N ALA A 70 -7.74 -9.63 -6.02
CA ALA A 70 -6.49 -9.63 -6.76
C ALA A 70 -6.50 -10.66 -7.90
N TYR A 71 -7.00 -11.87 -7.68
CA TYR A 71 -7.10 -12.89 -8.72
C TYR A 71 -8.07 -12.52 -9.86
N ASP A 72 -9.18 -11.83 -9.55
CA ASP A 72 -10.10 -11.38 -10.60
C ASP A 72 -9.60 -10.11 -11.33
N ASN A 73 -8.56 -9.45 -10.80
CA ASN A 73 -8.05 -8.16 -11.30
C ASN A 73 -6.51 -8.14 -11.33
N GLU A 74 -5.86 -9.24 -11.73
CA GLU A 74 -4.39 -9.39 -11.60
C GLU A 74 -3.63 -8.28 -12.32
N GLU A 75 -4.03 -7.93 -13.56
CA GLU A 75 -3.38 -6.86 -14.35
C GLU A 75 -3.39 -5.51 -13.61
N LEU A 76 -4.51 -5.17 -12.98
CA LEU A 76 -4.64 -3.94 -12.18
C LEU A 76 -3.70 -3.98 -10.97
N VAL A 77 -3.68 -5.09 -10.24
CA VAL A 77 -2.89 -5.19 -9.00
C VAL A 77 -1.39 -5.25 -9.29
N GLU A 78 -0.97 -5.92 -10.36
CA GLU A 78 0.42 -5.92 -10.83
C GLU A 78 0.85 -4.54 -11.32
N ALA A 79 0.02 -3.84 -12.12
CA ALA A 79 0.29 -2.47 -12.51
C ALA A 79 0.45 -1.52 -11.30
N ASP A 80 -0.34 -1.72 -10.24
CA ASP A 80 -0.20 -0.95 -9.01
C ASP A 80 1.06 -1.30 -8.21
N LEU A 81 1.53 -2.55 -8.26
CA LEU A 81 2.83 -2.95 -7.70
C LEU A 81 3.99 -2.32 -8.44
N ASP A 82 3.97 -2.34 -9.77
CA ASP A 82 5.00 -1.74 -10.59
C ASP A 82 5.02 -0.22 -10.46
N ARG A 83 3.85 0.40 -10.29
CA ARG A 83 3.75 1.82 -9.94
C ARG A 83 4.41 2.13 -8.60
N GLU A 84 4.19 1.33 -7.56
CA GLU A 84 4.90 1.49 -6.28
C GLU A 84 6.42 1.34 -6.47
N ARG A 85 6.85 0.33 -7.22
CA ARG A 85 8.27 0.06 -7.47
C ARG A 85 8.95 1.22 -8.18
N ALA A 86 8.34 1.73 -9.25
CA ALA A 86 8.85 2.87 -10.00
C ALA A 86 8.94 4.15 -9.14
N LEU A 87 7.98 4.36 -8.23
CA LEU A 87 8.02 5.48 -7.27
C LEU A 87 9.15 5.34 -6.25
N LEU A 88 9.49 4.12 -5.84
CA LEU A 88 10.60 3.86 -4.91
C LEU A 88 11.97 3.94 -5.59
N GLU A 89 12.05 3.56 -6.87
CA GLU A 89 13.28 3.59 -7.68
C GLU A 89 13.59 4.97 -8.25
N ALA A 90 12.56 5.80 -8.46
CA ALA A 90 12.76 7.19 -8.86
C ALA A 90 13.66 7.89 -7.83
N GLU A 91 14.75 8.50 -8.32
CA GLU A 91 15.63 9.28 -7.44
C GLU A 91 14.79 10.34 -6.74
N PRO A 92 14.80 10.40 -5.39
CA PRO A 92 14.17 11.51 -4.71
C PRO A 92 14.84 12.77 -5.22
N GLU A 93 14.03 13.76 -5.62
CA GLU A 93 14.50 15.13 -5.82
C GLU A 93 15.42 15.46 -4.63
N ARG A 94 16.70 15.80 -4.92
CA ARG A 94 17.80 15.92 -3.95
C ARG A 94 17.27 16.26 -2.56
N VAL A 95 17.25 15.27 -1.66
CA VAL A 95 16.93 15.54 -0.25
C VAL A 95 17.93 16.61 0.17
N PRO A 96 17.49 17.81 0.60
CA PRO A 96 18.42 18.86 1.00
C PRO A 96 19.41 18.24 1.98
N GLY A 97 20.71 18.35 1.67
CA GLY A 97 21.76 17.77 2.51
C GLY A 97 21.60 18.24 3.96
N ARG A 98 22.08 17.44 4.92
CA ARG A 98 22.05 17.65 6.39
C ARG A 98 21.42 18.99 6.77
N MET A 99 20.12 18.99 7.03
CA MET A 99 19.45 20.15 7.60
C MET A 99 20.07 20.39 8.98
N ASP A 100 20.64 21.57 9.19
CA ASP A 100 21.09 21.95 10.53
C ASP A 100 19.86 21.96 11.44
N GLN A 101 19.84 21.00 12.38
CA GLN A 101 18.79 20.94 13.37
C GLN A 101 18.88 22.22 14.20
N THR A 102 17.93 23.13 13.98
CA THR A 102 17.79 24.32 14.79
C THR A 102 17.64 23.88 16.24
N SER A 103 18.46 24.45 17.12
CA SER A 103 18.34 24.21 18.55
C SER A 103 16.95 24.66 18.99
N LEU A 104 16.09 23.70 19.34
CA LEU A 104 14.78 24.01 19.90
C LEU A 104 14.98 24.81 21.20
N PRO A 105 14.12 25.80 21.49
CA PRO A 105 14.28 26.70 22.65
C PRO A 105 14.25 25.98 24.00
N PHE A 106 13.88 24.69 24.02
CA PHE A 106 13.85 23.84 25.22
C PHE A 106 15.08 22.94 25.39
N ALA A 107 16.06 22.98 24.47
CA ALA A 107 17.23 22.12 24.48
C ALA A 107 18.31 22.50 25.52
N LYS A 108 18.06 23.48 26.39
CA LYS A 108 18.92 23.80 27.54
C LYS A 108 18.12 23.80 28.84
N LYS A 109 18.36 22.77 29.65
CA LYS A 109 18.41 22.92 31.12
C LYS A 109 19.58 22.08 31.62
N PRO A 110 20.72 22.67 31.96
CA PRO A 110 21.65 21.98 32.84
C PRO A 110 21.04 21.91 34.26
N LEU A 111 21.24 20.78 34.93
CA LEU A 111 21.15 20.66 36.40
C LEU A 111 22.25 21.49 37.05
#